data_AF-A0A2E8IVK1-F1
#
_entry.id   AF-A0A2E8IVK1-F1
#
_cell.length_a   1.000
_cell.length_b   1.000
_cell.length_c   1.000
_cell.angle_alpha   90.00
_cell.angle_beta   90.00
_cell.angle_gamma   90.00
#
_symmetry.space_group_name_H-M   'P 1'
#
loop_
_entity.id
_entity.type
_entity.pdbx_description
1 polymer ?
#
loop_
_entity_poly.entity_id
_entity_poly.type
_entity_poly.pdbx_seq_one_letter_code
_entity_poly.pdbx_strand_id
1 'polypeptide(L)' 'MLKNLYRAIAISRQASAAEAILNHLSDTELADLGYDRYTFVDVTKAKLIAELDNLDKVNTTYSAASINPNLVGAV' A
#
# COMPACT_ATOMS: atom_id res chain seq x y z
N MET A 1 9.32 8.20 12.27
CA MET A 1 8.24 7.74 13.16
C MET A 1 6.85 8.17 12.69
N LEU A 2 6.62 9.46 12.38
CA LEU A 2 5.33 9.96 11.88
C LEU A 2 4.82 9.22 10.61
N LYS A 3 5.72 8.95 9.65
CA LYS A 3 5.40 8.16 8.44
C LYS A 3 4.83 6.77 8.77
N ASN A 4 5.39 6.09 9.77
CA ASN A 4 4.95 4.75 10.17
C ASN A 4 3.57 4.80 10.85
N LEU A 5 3.29 5.86 11.62
CA LEU A 5 1.97 6.08 12.21
C LEU A 5 0.91 6.30 11.12
N TYR A 6 1.16 7.17 10.14
CA TYR A 6 0.23 7.39 9.03
C TYR A 6 0.02 6.12 8.18
N ARG A 7 1.07 5.33 7.95
CA ARG A 7 0.95 4.01 7.30
C ARG A 7 0.04 3.08 8.09
N ALA A 8 0.23 2.98 9.41
CA ALA A 8 -0.61 2.13 10.26
C ALA A 8 -2.10 2.56 10.22
N ILE A 9 -2.36 3.87 10.22
CA ILE A 9 -3.71 4.44 10.09
C ILE A 9 -4.31 4.12 8.71
N ALA A 10 -3.54 4.24 7.63
CA ALA A 10 -4.02 3.92 6.28
C ALA A 10 -4.36 2.43 6.14
N ILE A 11 -3.48 1.55 6.64
CA ILE A 11 -3.68 0.10 6.62
C ILE A 11 -4.93 -0.29 7.41
N SER A 12 -5.13 0.27 8.61
CA SER A 12 -6.29 -0.04 9.44
C SER A 12 -7.61 0.45 8.82
N ARG A 13 -7.61 1.65 8.22
CA ARG A 13 -8.77 2.17 7.48
C ARG A 13 -9.12 1.31 6.29
N GLN A 14 -8.13 0.84 5.54
CA GLN A 14 -8.39 -0.01 4.37
C GLN A 14 -8.90 -1.40 4.78
N ALA A 15 -8.39 -1.97 5.87
CA ALA A 15 -8.93 -3.21 6.42
C ALA A 15 -10.41 -3.06 6.81
N SER A 16 -10.76 -1.97 7.51
CA SER A 16 -12.16 -1.67 7.88
C SER A 16 -13.05 -1.44 6.66
N ALA A 17 -12.55 -0.75 5.62
CA ALA A 17 -13.29 -0.58 4.38
C ALA A 17 -13.49 -1.92 3.64
N ALA A 18 -12.48 -2.80 3.63
CA ALA A 18 -12.58 -4.12 3.03
C ALA A 18 -13.62 -5.00 3.75
N GLU A 19 -13.66 -4.97 5.08
CA GLU A 19 -14.72 -5.65 5.85
C GLU A 19 -16.11 -5.09 5.56
N ALA A 20 -16.25 -3.77 5.46
CA ALA A 20 -17.52 -3.14 5.10
C ALA A 20 -17.99 -3.57 3.70
N ILE A 21 -17.08 -3.61 2.72
CA ILE A 21 -17.37 -4.08 1.36
C ILE A 21 -17.77 -5.56 1.36
N LEU A 22 -17.09 -6.39 2.17
CA LEU A 22 -17.37 -7.82 2.27
C LEU A 22 -18.81 -8.09 2.75
N ASN A 23 -19.35 -7.25 3.64
CA ASN A 23 -20.73 -7.35 4.11
C ASN A 23 -21.77 -7.07 3.00
N HIS A 24 -21.36 -6.46 1.90
CA HIS A 24 -22.21 -6.14 0.76
C HIS A 24 -21.97 -7.05 -0.46
N LEU A 25 -21.04 -8.00 -0.39
CA LEU A 25 -20.74 -8.95 -1.47
C LEU A 25 -21.17 -10.37 -1.10
N SER A 26 -21.87 -11.04 -2.01
CA SER A 26 -22.20 -12.47 -1.91
C SER A 26 -20.99 -13.36 -2.20
N ASP A 27 -21.04 -14.63 -1.79
CA ASP A 27 -19.94 -15.58 -2.02
C ASP A 27 -19.65 -15.78 -3.51
N THR A 28 -20.70 -15.77 -4.34
CA THR A 28 -20.58 -15.91 -5.79
C THR A 28 -19.87 -14.71 -6.41
N GLU A 29 -20.26 -13.50 -6.04
CA GLU A 29 -19.59 -12.27 -6.54
C GLU A 29 -18.13 -12.22 -6.09
N LEU A 30 -17.83 -12.70 -4.90
CA LEU A 30 -16.48 -12.78 -4.39
C LEU A 30 -15.65 -13.82 -5.17
N ALA A 31 -16.24 -14.98 -5.45
CA ALA A 31 -15.62 -16.04 -6.25
C ALA A 31 -15.36 -15.60 -7.71
N ASP A 32 -16.26 -14.81 -8.29
CA ASP A 32 -16.09 -14.22 -9.63
C ASP A 32 -14.88 -13.25 -9.66
N LEU A 33 -14.62 -12.57 -8.54
CA LEU A 33 -13.43 -11.73 -8.36
C LEU A 33 -12.17 -12.54 -8.02
N GLY A 34 -12.29 -13.87 -7.86
CA GLY A 34 -11.21 -14.77 -7.47
C GLY A 34 -10.82 -14.69 -6.00
N TYR A 35 -11.72 -14.22 -5.12
CA TYR A 35 -11.49 -14.15 -3.68
C TYR A 35 -12.47 -15.04 -2.91
N ASP A 36 -12.03 -15.49 -1.75
CA ASP A 36 -12.86 -16.15 -0.75
C ASP A 36 -13.08 -15.22 0.45
N ARG A 37 -14.19 -15.39 1.17
CA ARG A 37 -14.63 -14.49 2.25
C ARG A 37 -13.62 -14.40 3.37
N TYR A 38 -12.90 -15.49 3.61
CA TYR A 38 -11.83 -15.57 4.60
C TYR A 38 -10.51 -14.93 4.13
N THR A 39 -10.36 -14.71 2.83
CA THR A 39 -9.09 -14.25 2.22
C THR A 39 -9.14 -12.81 1.73
N PHE A 40 -10.33 -12.30 1.41
CA PHE A 40 -10.50 -10.99 0.76
C PHE A 40 -9.84 -9.84 1.53
N VAL A 41 -10.09 -9.77 2.84
CA VAL A 41 -9.56 -8.68 3.70
C VAL A 41 -8.04 -8.78 3.82
N ASP A 42 -7.52 -9.98 4.08
CA ASP A 42 -6.09 -10.21 4.25
C ASP A 42 -5.31 -9.97 2.95
N VAL A 43 -5.84 -10.43 1.81
CA VAL A 43 -5.21 -10.19 0.50
C VAL A 43 -5.24 -8.70 0.15
N THR A 44 -6.34 -8.00 0.42
CA THR A 44 -6.44 -6.55 0.18
C THR A 44 -5.43 -5.78 1.05
N LYS A 45 -5.30 -6.15 2.32
CA LYS A 45 -4.32 -5.57 3.25
C LYS A 45 -2.89 -5.85 2.82
N ALA A 46 -2.58 -7.09 2.42
CA ALA A 46 -1.26 -7.47 1.94
C ALA A 46 -0.87 -6.71 0.67
N LYS A 47 -1.81 -6.51 -0.27
CA LYS A 47 -1.59 -5.71 -1.48
C LYS A 47 -1.23 -4.26 -1.15
N LEU A 48 -1.97 -3.61 -0.24
CA LEU A 48 -1.66 -2.24 0.19
C LEU A 48 -0.26 -2.14 0.82
N ILE A 49 0.08 -3.08 1.71
CA ILE A 49 1.40 -3.09 2.37
C ILE A 49 2.50 -3.21 1.31
N ALA A 50 2.35 -4.13 0.36
CA ALA A 50 3.31 -4.32 -0.73
C ALA A 50 3.45 -3.05 -1.61
N GLU A 51 2.34 -2.37 -1.91
CA GLU A 51 2.36 -1.11 -2.66
C GLU A 51 3.09 -0.01 -1.90
N LEU A 52 2.78 0.16 -0.62
CA LEU A 52 3.46 1.12 0.24
C LEU A 52 4.96 0.83 0.35
N ASP A 53 5.36 -0.44 0.44
CA ASP A 53 6.77 -0.83 0.53
C ASP A 53 7.51 -0.62 -0.80
N ASN A 54 6.84 -0.83 -1.93
CA ASN A 54 7.40 -0.49 -3.24
C ASN A 54 7.58 1.02 -3.41
N LEU A 55 6.60 1.83 -3.00
CA LEU A 55 6.71 3.29 -3.00
C LEU A 55 7.87 3.77 -2.13
N ASP A 56 8.12 3.11 -1.00
CA ASP A 56 9.23 3.43 -0.12
C ASP A 56 10.58 3.13 -0.79
N LYS A 57 10.73 1.97 -1.44
CA LYS A 57 11.94 1.62 -2.20
C LYS A 57 12.22 2.60 -3.34
N VAL A 58 11.17 2.99 -4.06
CA VAL A 58 11.26 3.97 -5.16
C VAL A 58 11.74 5.33 -4.62
N ASN A 59 11.13 5.84 -3.55
CA ASN A 59 11.55 7.10 -2.93
C ASN A 59 12.99 7.06 -2.39
N THR A 60 13.42 5.96 -1.78
CA THR A 60 14.81 5.79 -1.33
C THR A 60 15.78 5.78 -2.52
N THR A 61 15.40 5.17 -3.65
CA THR A 61 16.22 5.17 -4.87
C THR A 61 16.39 6.58 -5.43
N TYR A 62 15.34 7.41 -5.42
CA TYR A 62 15.44 8.81 -5.84
C TYR A 62 16.26 9.68 -4.88
N SER A 63 16.18 9.45 -3.56
CA SER A 63 17.04 10.16 -2.60
C SER A 63 18.51 9.75 -2.66
N ALA A 64 18.81 8.53 -3.14
CA ALA A 64 20.17 8.03 -3.34
C ALA A 64 20.75 8.37 -4.71
N ALA A 65 19.98 9.01 -5.60
CA ALA A 65 20.49 9.50 -6.87
C ALA A 65 21.63 10.49 -6.59
N SER A 66 22.84 10.14 -7.03
CA SER A 66 24.02 10.98 -6.91
C SER A 66 23.72 12.37 -7.48
N ILE A 67 23.79 13.41 -6.65
CA ILE A 67 23.75 14.80 -7.12
C ILE A 67 24.84 14.91 -8.19
N ASN A 68 24.46 15.32 -9.41
CA ASN A 68 25.43 15.48 -10.47
C ASN A 68 26.52 16.45 -9.98
N PRO A 69 27.79 16.01 -9.90
CA PRO A 69 28.87 16.82 -9.32
C PRO A 69 29.08 18.13 -10.07
N ASN A 70 28.65 18.23 -11.33
CA ASN A 70 28.68 19.47 -12.12
C ASN A 70 27.67 20.53 -11.66
N LEU A 71 26.70 20.20 -10.79
CA LEU A 71 25.80 21.17 -10.16
C LEU A 71 26.30 21.64 -8.79
N VAL A 72 27.34 21.01 -8.22
CA VAL A 72 27.97 21.43 -6.96
C VAL A 72 28.99 22.54 -7.26
N GLY A 73 28.50 23.74 -7.55
CA GLY A 73 29.38 24.89 -7.83
C GLY A 73 28.93 25.81 -8.96
N ALA A 74 27.75 25.61 -9.54
CA ALA A 74 27.13 26.61 -10.41
C ALA A 74 26.63 27.78 -9.53
N VAL A 75 27.46 28.82 -9.42
CA VAL A 75 27.10 30.16 -8.91
C VAL A 75 26.91 31.12 -10.06
#